data_AF-A0A7Y5FZP8-F1
#
_entry.id   AF-A0A7Y5FZP8-F1
#
_cell.length_a   1.000
_cell.length_b   1.000
_cell.length_c   1.000
_cell.angle_alpha   90.00
_cell.angle_beta   90.00
_cell.angle_gamma   90.00
#
_symmetry.space_group_name_H-M   'P 1'
#
loop_
_entity.id
_entity.type
_entity.pdbx_description
1 polymer ?
#
loop_
_entity_poly.entity_id
_entity_poly.type
_entity_poly.pdbx_seq_one_letter_code
_entity_poly.pdbx_strand_id
1 'polypeptide(L)'
;LKQRIVHHWQKKNEEGDWVTRDQIAYTARGGRDGGWRWFTRKRNAEPGKWRVEVRTESGRLLGRISLNIYEASEKPTDFKVDYL
;
A
#
# COMPACT_ATOMS: atom_id res chain seq x y z
N LEU A 1 0.08 -22.12 -9.82
CA LEU A 1 -1.06 -21.29 -9.35
C LEU A 1 -0.79 -19.82 -9.69
N LYS A 2 -1.73 -19.13 -10.35
CA LYS A 2 -1.69 -17.67 -10.54
C LYS A 2 -2.77 -17.06 -9.66
N GLN A 3 -2.43 -16.11 -8.80
CA GLN A 3 -3.39 -15.38 -7.96
C GLN A 3 -3.31 -13.89 -8.30
N ARG A 4 -4.46 -13.28 -8.60
CA ARG A 4 -4.53 -11.82 -8.72
C ARG A 4 -4.72 -11.21 -7.34
N ILE A 5 -3.87 -10.22 -7.07
CA ILE A 5 -3.82 -9.45 -5.83
C ILE A 5 -4.05 -7.99 -6.19
N VAL A 6 -4.76 -7.27 -5.33
CA VAL A 6 -5.10 -5.87 -5.51
C VAL A 6 -4.65 -5.10 -4.26
N HIS A 7 -3.88 -4.04 -4.46
CA HIS A 7 -3.61 -3.05 -3.42
C HIS A 7 -4.67 -1.95 -3.50
N HIS A 8 -5.53 -1.92 -2.49
CA HIS A 8 -6.55 -0.88 -2.32
C HIS A 8 -5.97 0.23 -1.46
N TRP A 9 -5.62 1.34 -2.10
CA TRP A 9 -5.14 2.54 -1.42
C TRP A 9 -6.32 3.36 -0.93
N GLN A 10 -6.36 3.63 0.37
CA GLN A 10 -7.43 4.40 0.98
C GLN A 10 -6.84 5.52 1.84
N LYS A 11 -7.47 6.69 1.75
CA LYS A 11 -7.16 7.84 2.60
C LYS A 11 -8.30 8.03 3.60
N LYS A 12 -7.95 8.37 4.84
CA LYS A 12 -8.95 8.76 5.84
C LYS A 12 -9.47 10.15 5.50
N ASN A 13 -10.79 10.33 5.39
CA ASN A 13 -11.41 11.64 5.26
C ASN A 13 -11.58 12.30 6.65
N GLU A 14 -12.12 13.52 6.67
CA GLU A 14 -12.35 14.30 7.89
C GLU A 14 -13.43 13.68 8.80
N GLU A 15 -14.43 13.02 8.21
CA GLU A 15 -15.49 12.28 8.91
C GLU A 15 -14.97 11.00 9.59
N GLY A 16 -13.74 10.58 9.25
CA GLY A 16 -13.09 9.42 9.80
C GLY A 16 -13.24 8.14 8.97
N ASP A 17 -13.86 8.22 7.81
CA ASP A 17 -14.07 7.14 6.86
C ASP A 17 -12.86 6.90 5.96
N TRP A 18 -12.72 5.66 5.52
CA TRP A 18 -11.66 5.25 4.60
C TRP A 18 -12.16 5.30 3.16
N VAL A 19 -11.74 6.33 2.43
CA VAL A 19 -12.13 6.55 1.03
C VAL A 19 -11.09 5.95 0.10
N THR A 20 -11.55 5.10 -0.83
CA THR A 20 -10.66 4.50 -1.84
C THR A 20 -10.15 5.56 -2.81
N ARG A 21 -8.83 5.65 -2.94
CA ARG A 21 -8.13 6.58 -3.86
C ARG A 21 -7.43 5.87 -5.00
N ASP A 22 -7.17 4.57 -4.87
CA ASP A 22 -6.53 3.76 -5.92
C ASP A 22 -6.79 2.27 -5.72
N GLN A 23 -6.78 1.52 -6.82
CA GLN A 23 -6.82 0.07 -6.83
C GLN A 23 -5.82 -0.44 -7.87
N ILE A 24 -4.71 -1.00 -7.40
CA ILE A 24 -3.62 -1.43 -8.26
C ILE A 24 -3.54 -2.95 -8.20
N ALA A 25 -3.96 -3.61 -9.28
CA ALA A 25 -3.95 -5.06 -9.41
C ALA A 25 -2.64 -5.58 -10.01
N TYR A 26 -2.16 -6.71 -9.52
CA TYR A 26 -1.03 -7.44 -10.10
C TYR A 26 -1.26 -8.95 -10.02
N THR A 27 -0.59 -9.69 -10.91
CA THR A 27 -0.68 -11.16 -10.94
C THR A 27 0.53 -11.76 -10.22
N ALA A 28 0.30 -12.35 -9.05
CA ALA A 28 1.30 -13.17 -8.37
C ALA A 28 1.33 -14.58 -9.00
N ARG A 29 2.46 -14.99 -9.60
CA ARG A 29 2.70 -16.32 -10.21
C ARG A 29 3.57 -17.26 -9.35
N GLY A 30 3.01 -18.23 -8.64
CA GLY A 30 3.71 -19.00 -7.59
C GLY A 30 5.00 -19.73 -8.04
N GLY A 31 5.80 -20.20 -7.07
CA GLY A 31 6.93 -21.13 -7.33
C GLY A 31 8.20 -20.98 -6.48
N ARG A 32 8.23 -20.20 -5.40
CA ARG A 32 9.41 -20.08 -4.52
C ARG A 32 9.02 -20.20 -3.04
N ASP A 33 9.77 -21.02 -2.30
CA ASP A 33 9.56 -21.33 -0.88
C ASP A 33 9.54 -20.12 0.07
N GLY A 34 10.07 -18.96 -0.36
CA GLY A 34 10.20 -17.76 0.48
C GLY A 34 9.00 -16.79 0.47
N GLY A 35 7.90 -17.14 -0.19
CA GLY A 35 6.72 -16.27 -0.30
C GLY A 35 6.93 -15.06 -1.24
N TRP A 36 6.10 -14.03 -1.07
CA TRP A 36 5.97 -12.92 -2.02
C TRP A 36 6.23 -11.57 -1.38
N ARG A 37 7.10 -10.75 -1.99
CA ARG A 37 7.26 -9.33 -1.66
C ARG A 37 6.97 -8.49 -2.90
N TRP A 38 5.77 -7.95 -2.96
CA TRP A 38 5.37 -6.99 -3.98
C TRP A 38 5.09 -5.64 -3.32
N PHE A 39 5.38 -4.57 -4.05
CA PHE A 39 5.04 -3.23 -3.62
C PHE A 39 4.33 -2.51 -4.78
N THR A 40 3.43 -1.60 -4.44
CA THR A 40 2.91 -0.62 -5.37
C THR A 40 3.34 0.75 -4.91
N ARG A 41 3.52 1.68 -5.85
CA ARG A 41 3.89 3.06 -5.55
C ARG A 41 2.76 3.96 -5.96
N LYS A 42 2.42 4.92 -5.10
CA LYS A 42 1.50 6.01 -5.42
C LYS A 42 2.30 7.30 -5.55
N ARG A 43 2.10 8.03 -6.65
CA ARG A 43 2.62 9.39 -6.83
C ARG A 43 1.57 10.40 -6.35
N ASN A 44 2.02 11.60 -5.95
CA ASN A 44 1.17 12.71 -5.53
C ASN A 44 0.19 12.31 -4.41
N ALA A 45 0.66 11.54 -3.43
CA ALA A 45 -0.15 11.20 -2.26
C ALA A 45 -0.25 12.42 -1.36
N GLU A 46 -1.49 12.84 -1.09
CA GLU A 46 -1.76 13.96 -0.21
C GLU A 46 -1.38 13.63 1.25
N PRO A 47 -1.03 14.64 2.05
CA PRO A 47 -0.83 14.48 3.48
C PRO A 47 -2.06 13.86 4.18
N GLY A 48 -1.79 13.15 5.27
CA GLY A 48 -2.78 12.55 6.15
C GLY A 48 -2.63 11.05 6.34
N LYS A 49 -3.67 10.44 6.92
CA LYS A 49 -3.69 9.01 7.26
C LYS A 49 -4.09 8.18 6.04
N TRP A 50 -3.26 7.21 5.74
CA TRP A 50 -3.45 6.27 4.64
C TRP A 50 -3.46 4.84 5.16
N ARG A 51 -4.14 3.98 4.41
CA ARG A 51 -3.97 2.53 4.52
C ARG A 51 -3.93 1.90 3.15
N VAL A 52 -3.21 0.80 3.04
CA VAL A 52 -3.23 -0.09 1.88
C VAL A 52 -3.79 -1.42 2.34
N GLU A 53 -4.91 -1.82 1.76
CA GLU A 53 -5.43 -3.17 1.94
C GLU A 53 -4.95 -4.06 0.80
N VAL A 54 -4.33 -5.18 1.15
CA VAL A 54 -3.92 -6.21 0.19
C VAL A 54 -5.06 -7.20 0.11
N ARG A 55 -5.70 -7.30 -1.05
CA ARG A 55 -6.87 -8.15 -1.27
C ARG A 55 -6.63 -9.13 -2.41
N THR A 56 -7.28 -10.29 -2.39
CA THR A 56 -7.45 -11.08 -3.61
C THR A 56 -8.41 -10.37 -4.55
N GLU A 57 -8.41 -10.75 -5.82
CA GLU A 57 -9.41 -10.28 -6.79
C GLU A 57 -10.86 -10.59 -6.37
N SER A 58 -11.09 -11.69 -5.65
CA SER A 58 -12.39 -12.02 -5.04
C SER A 58 -12.74 -11.17 -3.81
N GLY A 59 -11.90 -10.18 -3.46
CA GLY A 59 -12.14 -9.24 -2.36
C GLY A 59 -11.68 -9.71 -0.99
N ARG A 60 -11.13 -10.93 -0.85
CA ARG A 60 -10.62 -11.45 0.44
C ARG A 60 -9.45 -10.61 0.92
N LEU A 61 -9.54 -10.08 2.13
CA LEU A 61 -8.45 -9.35 2.78
C LEU A 61 -7.32 -10.31 3.17
N LEU A 62 -6.10 -10.00 2.74
CA LEU A 62 -4.88 -10.74 3.06
C LEU A 62 -4.02 -9.99 4.08
N GLY A 63 -4.10 -8.66 4.11
CA GLY A 63 -3.35 -7.83 5.05
C GLY A 63 -3.64 -6.35 4.89
N ARG A 64 -3.19 -5.56 5.87
CA ARG A 64 -3.36 -4.10 5.89
C ARG A 64 -2.07 -3.43 6.35
N ILE A 65 -1.68 -2.38 5.63
CA ILE A 65 -0.52 -1.54 5.94
C ILE A 65 -1.03 -0.14 6.22
N SER A 66 -0.63 0.46 7.35
CA SER A 66 -1.00 1.82 7.72
C SER A 66 0.17 2.77 7.48
N LEU A 67 -0.12 3.96 6.97
CA LEU A 67 0.86 4.98 6.63
C LEU A 67 0.34 6.34 7.12
N ASN A 68 1.25 7.22 7.54
CA ASN A 68 0.93 8.63 7.74
C ASN A 68 1.87 9.46 6.85
N ILE A 69 1.28 10.26 5.97
CA ILE A 69 2.01 11.07 5.00
C ILE A 69 2.02 12.51 5.49
N TYR A 70 3.19 13.13 5.47
CA TYR A 70 3.39 14.52 5.87
C TYR A 70 3.97 15.29 4.68
N GLU A 71 3.70 16.60 4.60
CA GLU A 71 4.42 17.47 3.67
C GLU A 71 5.87 17.60 4.13
N ALA A 72 6.80 17.48 3.18
CA ALA A 72 8.19 17.77 3.42
C ALA A 72 8.51 19.12 2.77
N SER A 73 8.96 20.09 3.57
CA SER A 73 9.43 21.38 3.08
C SER A 73 10.73 21.26 2.29
N GLU A 74 11.50 20.21 2.54
CA GLU A 74 12.78 19.94 1.89
C GLU A 74 12.86 18.48 1.44
N LYS A 75 13.53 18.25 0.31
CA LYS A 75 13.80 16.88 -0.15
C LYS A 75 14.76 16.23 0.84
N PRO A 76 14.44 15.05 1.41
CA PRO A 76 15.32 14.37 2.35
C PRO A 76 16.71 14.18 1.71
N THR A 77 17.74 14.73 2.37
CA THR A 77 19.12 14.63 1.89
C THR A 77 19.78 13.32 2.34
N ASP A 78 19.21 12.66 3.36
CA ASP A 78 19.66 11.37 3.88
C ASP A 78 18.45 10.45 4.11
N PHE A 79 18.54 9.21 3.63
CA PHE A 79 17.48 8.21 3.78
C PHE A 79 18.01 7.09 4.68
N LYS A 80 17.91 7.30 6.00
CA LYS A 80 18.28 6.28 6.98
C LYS A 80 17.15 5.28 7.14
N VAL A 81 17.44 4.03 6.79
CA VAL A 81 16.58 2.90 7.13
C VAL A 81 17.25 2.20 8.30
N ASP A 82 16.71 2.36 9.50
CA ASP A 82 17.17 1.60 10.65
C ASP A 82 16.74 0.14 10.45
N TYR A 83 17.72 -0.75 10.30
CA TYR A 83 17.50 -2.18 10.36
C TYR A 83 17.59 -2.60 11.83
N LEU A 84 16.50 -3.16 12.35
CA LEU A 84 16.49 -3.91 13.61
C LEU A 84 17.18 -5.26 13.42
#